data_AF-A0A4Z0AUB4-F1
#
_entry.id   AF-A0A4Z0AUB4-F1
#
_cell.length_a   1.000
_cell.length_b   1.000
_cell.length_c   1.000
_cell.angle_alpha   90.00
_cell.angle_beta   90.00
_cell.angle_gamma   90.00
#
_symmetry.space_group_name_H-M   'P 1'
#
loop_
_entity.id
_entity.type
_entity.pdbx_description
1 polymer ?
#
loop_
_entity_poly.entity_id
_entity_poly.type
_entity_poly.pdbx_seq_one_letter_code
_entity_poly.pdbx_strand_id
1 'polypeptide(L)'
;MSATRHTAPKPRPPFWSRPRVFIGVCLAIVAGLGGALYTQDNVKSAATLVTTEQQPAAQLMAHKDYLEVEPIATAAPEPERSLELWAMPEGKAPVSLGLLPEDGKGIIDLNSRQQASIRKPVEVMVSSEVKGGSLSKQPTGPTVYQGALVYR
;
A
#
# COMPACT_ATOMS: atom_id res chain seq x y z
N MET A 1 16.77 -60.64 66.71
CA MET A 1 15.80 -60.35 65.63
C MET A 1 15.46 -58.88 65.68
N SER A 2 15.91 -58.08 64.71
CA SER A 2 15.34 -56.76 64.37
C SER A 2 16.00 -56.28 63.07
N ALA A 3 15.25 -56.30 61.98
CA ALA A 3 15.70 -55.79 60.68
C ALA A 3 15.19 -54.35 60.50
N THR A 4 16.12 -53.41 60.35
CA THR A 4 15.84 -52.02 60.00
C THR A 4 15.40 -51.93 58.54
N ARG A 5 14.19 -51.46 58.28
CA ARG A 5 13.68 -51.20 56.92
C ARG A 5 14.17 -49.84 56.45
N HIS A 6 14.93 -49.79 55.36
CA HIS A 6 15.26 -48.56 54.65
C HIS A 6 14.09 -48.13 53.76
N THR A 7 13.57 -46.92 53.97
CA THR A 7 12.53 -46.32 53.11
C THR A 7 13.19 -45.67 51.88
N ALA A 8 12.93 -46.22 50.69
CA ALA A 8 13.42 -45.65 49.43
C ALA A 8 12.68 -44.35 49.04
N PRO A 9 13.34 -43.39 48.36
CA PRO A 9 12.68 -42.19 47.87
C PRO A 9 11.88 -42.45 46.57
N LYS A 10 10.56 -42.38 46.69
CA LYS A 10 9.56 -42.02 45.67
C LYS A 10 10.08 -41.05 44.58
N PRO A 11 10.00 -41.42 43.29
CA PRO A 11 10.45 -40.58 42.17
C PRO A 11 9.46 -39.44 41.89
N ARG A 12 9.99 -38.27 41.50
CA ARG A 12 9.20 -37.11 41.05
C ARG A 12 8.84 -37.26 39.56
N PRO A 13 7.62 -36.88 39.12
CA PRO A 13 7.27 -36.94 37.71
C PRO A 13 8.09 -35.91 36.91
N PRO A 14 8.53 -36.25 35.69
CA PRO A 14 9.32 -35.36 34.85
C PRO A 14 8.50 -34.14 34.43
N PHE A 15 9.10 -32.95 34.49
CA PHE A 15 8.41 -31.68 34.22
C PHE A 15 7.83 -31.56 32.80
N TRP A 16 8.24 -32.47 31.90
CA TRP A 16 7.81 -32.56 30.51
C TRP A 16 6.44 -33.19 30.28
N SER A 17 5.78 -33.78 31.28
CA SER A 17 4.47 -34.43 31.11
C SER A 17 3.27 -33.46 31.25
N ARG A 18 3.33 -32.27 30.64
CA ARG A 18 2.20 -31.33 30.56
C ARG A 18 1.77 -31.12 29.10
N PRO A 19 0.97 -32.03 28.52
CA PRO A 19 0.57 -31.99 27.10
C PRO A 19 -0.20 -30.72 26.70
N ARG A 20 -0.75 -29.97 27.66
CA ARG A 20 -1.52 -28.73 27.42
C ARG A 20 -0.67 -27.53 26.98
N VAL A 21 0.64 -27.53 27.26
CA VAL A 21 1.52 -26.40 26.86
C VAL A 21 1.88 -26.47 25.38
N PHE A 22 2.03 -27.68 24.81
CA PHE A 22 2.43 -27.85 23.41
C PHE A 22 1.31 -27.46 22.41
N ILE A 23 0.04 -27.71 22.74
CA ILE A 23 -1.09 -27.36 21.85
C ILE A 23 -1.26 -25.83 21.73
N GLY A 24 -1.11 -25.09 22.83
CA GLY A 24 -1.22 -23.63 22.83
C GLY A 24 -0.13 -22.93 22.02
N VAL A 25 1.10 -23.46 22.08
CA VAL A 25 2.25 -22.92 21.32
C VAL A 25 2.08 -23.13 19.81
N CYS A 26 1.60 -24.30 19.37
CA CYS A 26 1.35 -24.54 17.95
C CYS A 26 0.25 -23.62 17.37
N LEU A 27 -0.86 -23.40 18.10
CA LEU A 27 -1.92 -22.50 17.64
C LEU A 27 -1.46 -21.04 17.58
N ALA A 28 -0.65 -20.58 18.54
CA ALA A 28 -0.08 -19.23 18.52
C ALA A 28 0.90 -19.03 17.35
N ILE A 29 1.71 -20.04 17.01
CA ILE A 29 2.62 -20.00 15.87
C ILE A 29 1.84 -20.00 14.55
N VAL A 30 0.78 -20.82 14.41
CA VAL A 30 -0.06 -20.85 13.20
C VAL A 30 -0.85 -19.55 13.04
N ALA A 31 -1.40 -18.98 14.12
CA ALA A 31 -2.06 -17.68 14.10
C ALA A 31 -1.08 -16.54 13.80
N GLY A 32 0.14 -16.59 14.35
CA GLY A 32 1.20 -15.61 14.10
C GLY A 32 1.72 -15.67 12.66
N LEU A 33 1.99 -16.87 12.13
CA LEU A 33 2.38 -17.08 10.73
C LEU A 33 1.22 -16.74 9.77
N GLY A 34 -0.01 -17.13 10.11
CA GLY A 34 -1.20 -16.80 9.34
C GLY A 34 -1.46 -15.31 9.27
N GLY A 35 -1.31 -14.59 10.39
CA GLY A 35 -1.42 -13.13 10.45
C GLY A 35 -0.33 -12.42 9.65
N ALA A 36 0.91 -12.87 9.74
CA ALA A 36 2.04 -12.30 9.00
C ALA A 36 1.94 -12.52 7.47
N LEU A 37 1.35 -13.63 7.04
CA LEU A 37 1.10 -13.90 5.62
C LEU A 37 -0.15 -13.19 5.08
N TYR A 38 -1.09 -12.76 5.93
CA TYR A 38 -2.34 -12.15 5.50
C TYR A 38 -2.21 -10.68 5.07
N THR A 39 -1.20 -9.96 5.57
CA THR A 39 -0.96 -8.54 5.28
C THR A 39 0.01 -8.30 4.13
N GLN A 40 0.08 -9.19 3.13
CA GLN A 40 0.85 -8.89 1.92
C GLN A 40 0.11 -7.86 1.06
N ASP A 41 0.47 -6.60 1.28
CA ASP A 41 0.08 -5.50 0.42
C ASP A 41 0.84 -5.59 -0.90
N ASN A 42 0.15 -6.06 -1.93
CA ASN A 42 0.74 -6.33 -3.23
C ASN A 42 0.42 -5.21 -4.21
N VAL A 43 1.46 -4.62 -4.79
CA VAL A 43 1.36 -3.70 -5.93
C VAL A 43 0.67 -4.42 -7.08
N LYS A 44 -0.43 -3.86 -7.57
CA LYS A 44 -1.24 -4.39 -8.69
C LYS A 44 -0.82 -3.81 -10.02
N SER A 45 -0.52 -2.52 -10.02
CA SER A 45 -0.12 -1.78 -11.22
C SER A 45 0.96 -0.77 -10.87
N ALA A 46 1.77 -0.37 -11.83
CA ALA A 46 2.74 0.70 -11.68
C ALA A 46 2.79 1.59 -12.94
N ALA A 47 3.20 2.84 -12.75
CA ALA A 47 3.47 3.79 -13.83
C ALA A 47 4.75 4.56 -13.52
N THR A 48 5.56 4.83 -14.53
CA THR A 48 6.53 5.92 -14.49
C THR A 48 5.88 7.14 -15.12
N LEU A 49 5.73 8.20 -14.33
CA LEU A 49 5.25 9.49 -14.78
C LEU A 49 6.41 10.29 -15.36
N VAL A 50 6.22 10.85 -16.55
CA VAL A 50 7.21 11.67 -17.25
C VAL A 50 6.69 13.09 -17.45
N THR A 51 7.61 14.06 -17.50
CA THR A 51 7.32 15.45 -17.85
C THR A 51 6.93 15.59 -19.32
N THR A 52 6.48 16.78 -19.71
CA THR A 52 6.26 17.15 -21.13
C THR A 52 7.53 17.08 -21.98
N GLU A 53 8.71 17.14 -21.35
CA GLU A 53 10.03 16.97 -21.97
C GLU A 53 10.52 15.50 -21.94
N GLN A 54 9.64 14.55 -21.60
CA GLN A 54 9.92 13.11 -21.53
C GLN A 54 10.96 12.71 -20.47
N GLN A 55 11.15 13.55 -19.44
CA GLN A 55 12.04 13.23 -18.32
C GLN A 55 11.26 12.51 -17.21
N PRO A 56 11.83 11.46 -16.58
CA PRO A 56 11.18 10.80 -15.43
C PRO A 56 10.96 11.77 -14.28
N ALA A 57 9.72 11.83 -13.77
CA ALA A 57 9.32 12.75 -12.70
C ALA A 57 8.93 12.02 -11.42
N ALA A 58 8.15 10.94 -11.52
CA ALA A 58 7.68 10.17 -10.36
C ALA A 58 7.36 8.73 -10.74
N GLN A 59 7.40 7.83 -9.76
CA GLN A 59 6.80 6.51 -9.82
C GLN A 59 5.44 6.53 -9.13
N LEU A 60 4.49 5.81 -9.71
CA LEU A 60 3.17 5.57 -9.15
C LEU A 60 3.00 4.07 -8.98
N MET A 61 2.65 3.62 -7.79
CA MET A 61 2.36 2.22 -7.48
C MET A 61 0.94 2.10 -6.96
N ALA A 62 0.12 1.30 -7.64
CA ALA A 62 -1.25 1.09 -7.25
C ALA A 62 -1.41 -0.16 -6.39
N HIS A 63 -1.96 0.03 -5.21
CA HIS A 63 -2.36 -1.01 -4.30
C HIS A 63 -3.87 -1.27 -4.43
N LYS A 64 -4.45 -2.04 -3.51
CA LYS A 64 -5.87 -2.37 -3.56
C LYS A 64 -6.77 -1.14 -3.39
N ASP A 65 -6.42 -0.28 -2.46
CA ASP A 65 -7.26 0.80 -1.93
C ASP A 65 -6.51 2.13 -1.81
N TYR A 66 -5.25 2.19 -2.22
CA TYR A 66 -4.48 3.42 -2.26
C TYR A 66 -3.46 3.43 -3.42
N LEU A 67 -2.90 4.62 -3.69
CA LEU A 67 -1.74 4.81 -4.56
C LEU A 67 -0.56 5.28 -3.71
N GLU A 68 0.60 4.70 -3.95
CA GLU A 68 1.87 5.21 -3.45
C GLU A 68 2.56 6.01 -4.56
N VAL A 69 3.02 7.21 -4.21
CA VAL A 69 3.73 8.13 -5.09
C VAL A 69 5.16 8.27 -4.56
N GLU A 70 6.14 8.03 -5.42
CA GLU A 70 7.55 8.27 -5.14
C GLU A 70 8.13 9.25 -6.16
N PRO A 71 8.71 10.38 -5.74
CA PRO A 71 9.31 11.32 -6.67
C PRO A 71 10.65 10.77 -7.19
N ILE A 72 10.89 10.89 -8.49
CA ILE A 72 12.19 10.62 -9.12
C ILE A 72 12.99 11.93 -9.24
N ALA A 73 12.30 13.03 -9.55
CA ALA A 73 12.86 14.37 -9.60
C ALA A 73 11.98 15.32 -8.75
N THR A 74 12.63 16.17 -7.95
CA THR A 74 11.92 17.15 -7.11
C THR A 74 11.37 18.28 -7.97
N ALA A 75 10.09 18.22 -8.28
CA ALA A 75 9.35 19.36 -8.81
C ALA A 75 8.22 19.66 -7.83
N ALA A 76 8.52 20.55 -6.88
CA ALA A 76 7.52 21.05 -5.95
C ALA A 76 6.46 21.84 -6.72
N PRO A 77 5.17 21.72 -6.37
CA PRO A 77 4.14 22.59 -6.93
C PRO A 77 4.49 24.06 -6.68
N GLU A 78 4.07 24.94 -7.60
CA GLU A 78 4.10 26.38 -7.35
C GLU A 78 3.32 26.69 -6.05
N PRO A 79 3.72 27.71 -5.25
CA PRO A 79 3.16 27.95 -3.92
C PRO A 79 1.61 28.01 -3.85
N GLU A 80 0.98 28.53 -4.90
CA GLU A 80 -0.48 28.72 -5.01
C GLU A 80 -1.18 27.67 -5.89
N ARG A 81 -0.48 26.58 -6.20
CA ARG A 81 -0.98 25.49 -7.05
C ARG A 81 -1.00 24.17 -6.28
N SER A 82 -1.76 23.23 -6.81
CA SER A 82 -1.76 21.85 -6.33
C SER A 82 -1.69 20.92 -7.53
N LEU A 83 -0.90 19.87 -7.41
CA LEU A 83 -0.85 18.82 -8.42
C LEU A 83 -1.97 17.84 -8.16
N GLU A 84 -2.81 17.60 -9.15
CA GLU A 84 -3.90 16.62 -9.06
C GLU A 84 -3.66 15.49 -10.05
N LEU A 85 -3.74 14.26 -9.56
CA LEU A 85 -3.60 13.03 -10.33
C LEU A 85 -4.97 12.59 -10.86
N TRP A 86 -5.01 12.19 -12.13
CA TRP A 86 -6.22 11.77 -12.81
C TRP A 86 -6.00 10.42 -13.51
N ALA A 87 -7.01 9.56 -13.46
CA ALA A 87 -7.17 8.47 -14.40
C ALA A 87 -7.92 8.98 -15.64
N MET A 88 -7.48 8.52 -16.81
CA MET A 88 -8.01 8.89 -18.12
C MET A 88 -8.54 7.64 -18.85
N PRO A 89 -9.69 7.08 -18.46
CA PRO A 89 -10.24 5.92 -19.16
C PRO A 89 -10.73 6.30 -20.56
N GLU A 90 -10.41 5.48 -21.56
CA GLU A 90 -10.79 5.71 -22.95
C GLU A 90 -12.31 5.89 -23.11
N GLY A 91 -12.71 6.94 -23.82
CA GLY A 91 -14.11 7.26 -24.10
C GLY A 91 -14.95 7.64 -22.86
N LYS A 92 -14.33 7.90 -21.71
CA LYS A 92 -15.01 8.31 -20.47
C LYS A 92 -14.43 9.60 -19.92
N ALA A 93 -15.20 10.24 -19.04
CA ALA A 93 -14.73 11.41 -18.33
C ALA A 93 -13.52 11.07 -17.43
N PRO A 94 -12.55 11.98 -17.29
CA PRO A 94 -11.47 11.85 -16.33
C PRO A 94 -11.98 11.60 -14.91
N VAL A 95 -11.21 10.84 -14.13
CA VAL A 95 -11.51 10.57 -12.72
C VAL A 95 -10.36 11.05 -11.88
N SER A 96 -10.62 12.05 -11.03
CA SER A 96 -9.64 12.51 -10.03
C SER A 96 -9.30 11.36 -9.09
N LEU A 97 -8.01 11.04 -8.99
CA LEU A 97 -7.45 10.06 -8.07
C LEU A 97 -7.03 10.73 -6.76
N GLY A 98 -6.75 12.03 -6.78
CA GLY A 98 -6.44 12.82 -5.60
C GLY A 98 -5.29 13.80 -5.84
N LEU A 99 -4.99 14.62 -4.84
CA LEU A 99 -3.85 15.52 -4.88
C LEU A 99 -2.56 14.75 -4.62
N LEU A 100 -1.50 15.09 -5.36
CA LEU A 100 -0.17 14.65 -4.98
C LEU A 100 0.27 15.36 -3.68
N PRO A 101 1.00 14.67 -2.79
CA PRO A 101 1.62 15.30 -1.63
C PRO A 101 2.54 16.46 -2.03
N GLU A 102 2.63 17.51 -1.21
CA GLU A 102 3.40 18.72 -1.53
C GLU A 102 4.91 18.46 -1.69
N ASP A 103 5.46 17.47 -0.99
CA ASP A 103 6.84 17.01 -1.12
C ASP A 103 7.04 15.95 -2.23
N GLY A 104 5.97 15.62 -2.95
CA GLY A 104 5.95 14.65 -4.04
C GLY A 104 5.93 13.19 -3.61
N LYS A 105 6.01 12.88 -2.31
CA LYS A 105 6.01 11.50 -1.78
C LYS A 105 4.82 11.26 -0.87
N GLY A 106 4.14 10.12 -1.05
CA GLY A 106 3.16 9.68 -0.06
C GLY A 106 2.05 8.82 -0.63
N ILE A 107 0.96 8.75 0.14
CA ILE A 107 -0.16 7.86 -0.11
C ILE A 107 -1.40 8.67 -0.47
N ILE A 108 -2.13 8.20 -1.48
CA ILE A 108 -3.44 8.72 -1.88
C ILE A 108 -4.48 7.61 -1.70
N ASP A 109 -5.34 7.76 -0.70
CA ASP A 109 -6.44 6.81 -0.45
C ASP A 109 -7.47 6.87 -1.59
N LEU A 110 -7.93 5.69 -2.02
CA LEU A 110 -8.88 5.55 -3.11
C LEU A 110 -10.24 5.08 -2.61
N ASN A 111 -11.28 5.85 -2.92
CA ASN A 111 -12.65 5.39 -2.81
C ASN A 111 -13.00 4.36 -3.90
N SER A 112 -14.16 3.71 -3.77
CA SER A 112 -14.57 2.63 -4.69
C SER A 112 -14.67 3.06 -6.16
N ARG A 113 -15.04 4.32 -6.44
CA ARG A 113 -15.12 4.86 -7.80
C ARG A 113 -13.72 5.02 -8.41
N GLN A 114 -12.78 5.53 -7.62
CA GLN A 114 -11.38 5.71 -8.04
C GLN A 114 -10.67 4.37 -8.23
N GLN A 115 -10.90 3.40 -7.33
CA GLN A 115 -10.43 2.03 -7.52
C GLN A 115 -10.94 1.46 -8.85
N ALA A 116 -12.22 1.66 -9.17
CA ALA A 116 -12.80 1.17 -10.42
C ALA A 116 -12.17 1.78 -11.68
N SER A 117 -11.73 3.04 -11.64
CA SER A 117 -11.08 3.69 -12.80
C SER A 117 -9.69 3.16 -13.11
N ILE A 118 -9.02 2.50 -12.16
CA ILE A 118 -7.65 1.98 -12.33
C ILE A 118 -7.56 0.44 -12.30
N ARG A 119 -8.71 -0.26 -12.32
CA ARG A 119 -8.77 -1.74 -12.33
C ARG A 119 -8.15 -2.38 -13.58
N LYS A 120 -8.10 -1.62 -14.67
CA LYS A 120 -7.50 -1.99 -15.95
C LYS A 120 -6.36 -1.02 -16.27
N PRO A 121 -5.44 -1.40 -17.17
CA PRO A 121 -4.45 -0.47 -17.65
C PRO A 121 -5.11 0.81 -18.14
N VAL A 122 -4.61 1.95 -17.67
CA VAL A 122 -5.24 3.25 -17.92
C VAL A 122 -4.16 4.32 -18.02
N GLU A 123 -4.37 5.28 -18.90
CA GLU A 123 -3.54 6.48 -18.91
C GLU A 123 -3.79 7.30 -17.65
N VAL A 124 -2.72 7.83 -17.08
CA VAL A 124 -2.78 8.73 -15.95
C VAL A 124 -2.09 10.04 -16.31
N MET A 125 -2.64 11.13 -15.82
CA MET A 125 -2.03 12.45 -15.98
C MET A 125 -2.03 13.22 -14.66
N VAL A 126 -1.11 14.17 -14.54
CA VAL A 126 -1.06 15.11 -13.43
C VAL A 126 -1.22 16.51 -14.00
N SER A 127 -2.17 17.27 -13.47
CA SER A 127 -2.40 18.67 -13.85
C SER A 127 -2.04 19.62 -12.72
N SER A 128 -1.58 20.83 -13.08
CA SER A 128 -1.33 21.92 -12.14
C SER A 128 -2.60 22.75 -11.91
N GLU A 129 -3.36 22.39 -10.89
CA GLU A 129 -4.66 23.00 -10.58
C GLU A 129 -4.52 24.20 -9.64
N VAL A 130 -5.62 24.93 -9.43
CA VAL A 130 -5.70 25.90 -8.34
C VAL A 130 -5.46 25.22 -6.99
N LYS A 131 -5.05 25.98 -5.97
CA LYS A 131 -4.81 25.43 -4.63
C LYS A 131 -6.01 24.61 -4.15
N GLY A 132 -5.76 23.37 -3.75
CA GLY A 132 -6.79 22.41 -3.33
C GLY A 132 -7.39 21.56 -4.45
N GLY A 133 -6.94 21.73 -5.70
CA GLY A 133 -7.35 20.92 -6.85
C GLY A 133 -8.45 21.56 -7.70
N SER A 134 -8.92 20.79 -8.68
CA SER A 134 -9.97 21.20 -9.60
C SER A 134 -11.32 21.36 -8.91
N LEU A 135 -11.93 22.53 -9.12
CA LEU A 135 -13.29 22.84 -8.67
C LEU A 135 -14.36 22.16 -9.53
N SER A 136 -14.06 21.90 -10.81
CA SER A 136 -15.01 21.36 -11.78
C SER A 136 -15.04 19.82 -11.80
N LYS A 137 -14.12 19.17 -11.08
CA LYS A 137 -13.88 17.71 -11.15
C LYS A 137 -13.47 17.24 -12.55
N GLN A 138 -12.86 18.13 -13.33
CA GLN A 138 -12.17 17.85 -14.58
C GLN A 138 -10.79 18.53 -14.54
N PRO A 139 -9.78 18.03 -15.27
CA PRO A 139 -8.50 18.73 -15.38
C PRO A 139 -8.73 20.13 -15.97
N THR A 140 -8.33 21.18 -15.26
CA THR A 140 -8.42 22.58 -15.74
C THR A 140 -7.07 23.25 -15.92
N GLY A 141 -6.06 22.74 -15.22
CA GLY A 141 -4.67 23.19 -15.34
C GLY A 141 -3.91 22.58 -16.50
N PRO A 142 -2.69 23.10 -16.79
CA PRO A 142 -1.78 22.45 -17.71
C PRO A 142 -1.36 21.08 -17.19
N THR A 143 -1.25 20.10 -18.09
CA THR A 143 -0.66 18.80 -17.79
C THR A 143 0.84 18.95 -17.56
N VAL A 144 1.31 18.48 -16.41
CA VAL A 144 2.73 18.52 -16.04
C VAL A 144 3.38 17.15 -16.15
N TYR A 145 2.66 16.08 -15.79
CA TYR A 145 3.13 14.71 -15.91
C TYR A 145 2.12 13.81 -16.59
N GLN A 146 2.60 12.75 -17.22
CA GLN A 146 1.77 11.71 -17.82
C GLN A 146 2.44 10.34 -17.75
N GLY A 147 1.65 9.28 -17.81
CA GLY A 147 2.16 7.91 -17.87
C GLY A 147 1.04 6.90 -18.08
N ALA A 148 1.42 5.63 -18.26
CA ALA A 148 0.48 4.52 -18.33
C ALA A 148 0.57 3.68 -17.06
N LEU A 149 -0.53 3.59 -16.32
CA LEU A 149 -0.64 2.71 -15.17
C LEU A 149 -0.99 1.31 -15.67
N VAL A 150 -0.02 0.41 -15.64
CA VAL A 150 -0.10 -0.94 -16.20
C VAL A 150 0.15 -1.98 -15.13
N TYR A 151 -0.33 -3.22 -15.32
CA TYR A 151 -0.10 -4.30 -14.37
C TYR A 151 1.40 -4.54 -14.16
N ARG A 152 1.78 -4.83 -12.91
CA ARG A 152 3.16 -5.15 -12.53
C ARG A 152 3.47 -6.64 -12.71
#